data_AF-A0A554IWW8-F1
#
_entry.id   AF-A0A554IWW8-F1
#
_cell.length_a   1.000
_cell.length_b   1.000
_cell.length_c   1.000
_cell.angle_alpha   90.00
_cell.angle_beta   90.00
_cell.angle_gamma   90.00
#
_symmetry.space_group_name_H-M   'P 1'
#
loop_
_entity.id
_entity.type
_entity.pdbx_description
1 polymer ?
#
loop_
_entity_poly.entity_id
_entity_poly.type
_entity_poly.pdbx_seq_one_letter_code
_entity_poly.pdbx_strand_id
1 'polypeptide(L)'
;MEKNFEKKNGLAGFIDEVKELQRQEMAGELPTGYFFAHGKAELNPEELTEADMDIWAKVKDGSVTIEDFQAYKDTVFAEGMAAEIDPEKTSRGSFVRFIGNKANAVINADLMRKVEERQ
;
A
#
# COMPACT_ATOMS: atom_id res chain seq x y z
N MET A 1 -3.70 26.93 18.40
CA MET A 1 -2.58 26.06 18.01
C MET A 1 -3.15 24.67 17.89
N GLU A 2 -2.97 23.98 16.75
CA GLU A 2 -3.10 22.52 16.57
C GLU A 2 -3.58 22.19 15.15
N LYS A 3 -2.69 22.29 14.16
CA LYS A 3 -2.73 21.52 12.89
C LYS A 3 -1.31 21.28 12.35
N ASN A 4 -0.31 21.21 13.24
CA ASN A 4 1.10 21.00 12.87
C ASN A 4 1.60 19.58 13.21
N PHE A 5 0.71 18.66 13.58
CA PHE A 5 1.06 17.26 13.81
C PHE A 5 1.19 16.45 12.51
N GLU A 6 0.62 16.93 11.39
CA GLU A 6 0.46 16.18 10.14
C GLU A 6 1.72 16.08 9.26
N LYS A 7 2.83 16.75 9.60
CA LYS A 7 4.07 16.72 8.78
C LYS A 7 5.27 16.05 9.44
N LYS A 8 5.16 15.54 10.67
CA LYS A 8 6.35 15.34 11.51
C LYS A 8 7.08 14.01 11.46
N ASN A 9 6.58 12.96 10.80
CA ASN A 9 7.25 11.66 10.92
C ASN A 9 7.71 11.00 9.60
N GLY A 10 7.47 11.58 8.41
CA GLY A 10 8.02 11.07 7.14
C GLY A 10 7.89 9.55 6.98
N LEU A 11 8.93 8.89 6.46
CA LEU A 11 8.99 7.43 6.33
C LEU A 11 8.79 6.70 7.67
N ALA A 12 9.35 7.21 8.78
CA ALA A 12 9.24 6.57 10.09
C ALA A 12 7.79 6.51 10.60
N GLY A 13 7.02 7.58 10.40
CA GLY A 13 5.61 7.62 10.78
C GLY A 13 4.75 6.69 9.93
N PHE A 14 5.11 6.54 8.66
CA PHE A 14 4.49 5.55 7.78
C PHE A 14 4.84 4.12 8.23
N ILE A 15 6.09 3.83 8.60
CA ILE A 15 6.49 2.53 9.15
C ILE A 15 5.68 2.20 10.41
N ASP A 16 5.55 3.16 11.33
CA ASP A 16 4.75 2.99 12.55
C ASP A 16 3.25 2.76 12.24
N GLU A 17 2.71 3.46 11.24
CA GLU A 17 1.34 3.25 10.75
C GLU A 17 1.15 1.82 10.23
N VAL A 18 2.09 1.31 9.41
CA VAL A 18 2.00 -0.05 8.86
C VAL A 18 2.16 -1.12 9.95
N LYS A 19 3.03 -0.91 10.93
CA LYS A 19 3.15 -1.80 12.11
C LYS A 19 1.84 -1.87 12.89
N GLU A 20 1.16 -0.75 13.07
CA GLU A 20 -0.12 -0.73 13.78
C GLU A 20 -1.21 -1.46 12.98
N LEU A 21 -1.26 -1.29 11.65
CA LEU A 21 -2.17 -2.05 10.79
C LEU A 21 -1.90 -3.56 10.83
N GLN A 22 -0.63 -3.96 10.82
CA GLN A 22 -0.21 -5.34 10.99
C GLN A 22 -0.65 -5.89 12.35
N ARG A 23 -0.45 -5.13 13.43
CA ARG A 23 -0.89 -5.50 14.79
C ARG A 23 -2.40 -5.71 14.85
N GLN A 24 -3.19 -4.80 14.26
CA GLN A 24 -4.65 -4.90 14.23
C GLN A 24 -5.13 -6.11 13.43
N GLU A 25 -4.50 -6.43 12.30
CA GLU A 25 -4.84 -7.65 11.54
C GLU A 25 -4.52 -8.91 12.34
N MET A 26 -3.33 -8.98 12.97
CA MET A 26 -2.93 -10.13 13.80
C MET A 26 -3.82 -10.32 15.04
N ALA A 27 -4.36 -9.22 15.58
CA ALA A 27 -5.33 -9.25 16.66
C ALA A 27 -6.76 -9.63 16.21
N GLY A 28 -7.00 -9.75 14.89
CA GLY A 28 -8.32 -10.02 14.32
C GLY A 28 -9.26 -8.80 14.29
N GLU A 29 -8.74 -7.60 14.55
CA GLU A 29 -9.49 -6.34 14.54
C GLU A 29 -9.68 -5.81 13.11
N LEU A 30 -8.76 -6.14 12.21
CA LEU A 30 -8.81 -5.79 10.79
C LEU A 30 -8.90 -7.07 9.93
N PRO A 31 -9.99 -7.30 9.17
CA PRO A 31 -10.19 -8.53 8.42
C PRO A 31 -9.55 -8.48 7.02
N THR A 32 -8.27 -8.12 6.93
CA THR A 32 -7.57 -7.96 5.65
C THR A 32 -6.91 -9.24 5.16
N GLY A 33 -6.46 -10.13 6.06
CA GLY A 33 -5.86 -11.43 5.72
C GLY A 33 -4.55 -11.35 4.91
N TYR A 34 -3.90 -10.19 4.86
CA TYR A 34 -2.69 -9.94 4.06
C TYR A 34 -1.40 -10.02 4.87
N PHE A 35 -1.43 -9.69 6.17
CA PHE A 35 -0.29 -9.84 7.07
C PHE A 35 -0.21 -11.24 7.69
N PHE A 36 -1.34 -11.95 7.82
CA PHE A 36 -1.43 -13.25 8.50
C PHE A 36 -1.38 -14.47 7.55
N ALA A 37 -1.21 -14.29 6.24
CA ALA A 37 -1.30 -15.38 5.27
C ALA A 37 -0.18 -16.43 5.41
N HIS A 38 -0.44 -17.46 6.22
CA HIS A 38 0.36 -18.66 6.49
C HIS A 38 1.37 -19.02 5.39
N GLY A 39 2.66 -18.78 5.66
CA GLY A 39 3.78 -19.33 4.90
C GLY A 39 4.18 -18.60 3.61
N LYS A 40 3.59 -17.42 3.33
CA LYS A 40 4.09 -16.48 2.31
C LYS A 40 4.74 -15.31 3.03
N ALA A 41 5.72 -14.68 2.38
CA ALA A 41 6.58 -13.66 2.98
C ALA A 41 5.80 -12.71 3.92
N GLU A 42 6.24 -12.66 5.17
CA GLU A 42 5.67 -11.74 6.13
C GLU A 42 6.14 -10.33 5.75
N LEU A 43 5.20 -9.39 5.61
CA LEU A 43 5.58 -8.00 5.42
C LEU A 43 6.48 -7.58 6.59
N ASN A 44 7.71 -7.16 6.28
CA ASN A 44 8.55 -6.41 7.19
C ASN A 44 8.38 -4.90 6.93
N PRO A 45 7.72 -4.13 7.82
CA PRO A 45 7.52 -2.70 7.63
C PRO A 45 8.83 -1.90 7.51
N GLU A 46 9.94 -2.38 8.09
CA GLU A 46 11.26 -1.71 8.01
C GLU A 46 11.89 -1.77 6.62
N GLU A 47 11.38 -2.62 5.72
CA GLU A 47 11.82 -2.72 4.33
C GLU A 47 11.02 -1.82 3.38
N LEU A 48 10.08 -1.05 3.93
CA LEU A 48 9.30 -0.10 3.15
C LEU A 48 10.08 1.19 2.87
N THR A 49 9.75 1.79 1.74
CA THR A 49 10.45 2.91 1.13
C THR A 49 9.54 4.12 0.98
N GLU A 50 10.10 5.27 0.58
CA GLU A 50 9.32 6.47 0.28
C GLU A 50 8.32 6.23 -0.87
N ALA A 51 8.65 5.38 -1.84
CA ALA A 51 7.72 5.03 -2.91
C ALA A 51 6.48 4.27 -2.39
N ASP A 52 6.65 3.45 -1.34
CA ASP A 52 5.53 2.76 -0.68
C ASP A 52 4.66 3.75 0.11
N MET A 53 5.30 4.73 0.76
CA MET A 53 4.61 5.83 1.46
C MET A 53 3.80 6.70 0.48
N ASP A 54 4.39 7.06 -0.66
CA ASP A 54 3.76 7.94 -1.65
C ASP A 54 2.52 7.29 -2.28
N ILE A 55 2.61 6.01 -2.67
CA ILE A 55 1.43 5.31 -3.20
C ILE A 55 0.38 5.12 -2.12
N TRP A 56 0.77 4.87 -0.86
CA TRP A 56 -0.17 4.75 0.25
C TRP A 56 -0.91 6.06 0.53
N ALA A 57 -0.22 7.20 0.45
CA ALA A 57 -0.83 8.52 0.58
C ALA A 57 -1.90 8.74 -0.49
N LYS A 58 -1.60 8.42 -1.76
CA LYS A 58 -2.55 8.50 -2.88
C LYS A 58 -3.75 7.55 -2.74
N VAL A 59 -3.55 6.39 -2.12
CA VAL A 59 -4.65 5.47 -1.82
C VAL A 59 -5.55 6.04 -0.73
N LYS A 60 -4.97 6.61 0.34
CA LYS A 60 -5.72 7.19 1.46
C LYS A 60 -6.50 8.44 1.09
N ASP A 61 -5.94 9.30 0.25
CA ASP A 61 -6.58 10.54 -0.18
C ASP A 61 -7.58 10.34 -1.34
N GLY A 62 -7.64 9.12 -1.91
CA GLY A 62 -8.53 8.78 -3.00
C GLY A 62 -8.09 9.31 -4.37
N SER A 63 -6.83 9.74 -4.52
CA SER A 63 -6.28 10.30 -5.76
C SER A 63 -5.52 9.30 -6.63
N VAL A 64 -5.28 8.08 -6.13
CA VAL A 64 -4.54 7.06 -6.89
C VAL A 64 -5.23 6.73 -8.21
N THR A 65 -4.46 6.77 -9.31
CA THR A 65 -4.91 6.38 -10.65
C THR A 65 -4.45 4.97 -11.02
N ILE A 66 -4.97 4.44 -12.13
CA ILE A 66 -4.51 3.15 -12.68
C ILE A 66 -3.02 3.23 -13.01
N GLU A 67 -2.61 4.34 -13.65
CA GLU A 67 -1.25 4.58 -14.07
C GLU A 67 -0.30 4.67 -12.87
N ASP A 68 -0.69 5.38 -11.81
CA ASP A 68 0.08 5.47 -10.57
C ASP A 68 0.33 4.08 -9.96
N PHE A 69 -0.74 3.30 -9.82
CA PHE A 69 -0.66 2.01 -9.15
C PHE A 69 0.08 0.96 -9.99
N GLN A 70 -0.10 0.97 -11.31
CA GLN A 70 0.60 0.08 -12.23
C GLN A 70 2.11 0.40 -12.28
N ALA A 71 2.48 1.67 -12.37
CA ALA A 71 3.89 2.09 -12.34
C ALA A 71 4.60 1.72 -11.02
N TYR A 72 3.90 1.91 -9.90
CA TYR A 72 4.38 1.49 -8.58
C TYR A 72 4.60 -0.03 -8.52
N LYS A 73 3.61 -0.82 -8.93
CA LYS A 73 3.71 -2.30 -8.95
C LYS A 73 4.88 -2.78 -9.82
N ASP A 74 5.02 -2.20 -11.01
CA ASP A 74 6.08 -2.60 -11.95
C ASP A 74 7.48 -2.32 -11.38
N THR A 75 7.63 -1.22 -10.64
CA THR A 75 8.88 -0.88 -9.95
C THR A 75 9.21 -1.90 -8.86
N VAL A 76 8.25 -2.18 -7.96
CA VAL A 76 8.43 -3.17 -6.88
C VAL A 76 8.80 -4.54 -7.45
N PHE A 77 8.15 -4.95 -8.54
CA PHE A 77 8.33 -6.29 -9.10
C PHE A 77 9.65 -6.40 -9.88
N ALA A 78 10.06 -5.33 -10.57
CA ALA A 78 11.36 -5.25 -11.21
C ALA A 78 12.52 -5.34 -10.20
N GLU A 79 12.39 -4.69 -9.03
CA GLU A 79 13.38 -4.77 -7.96
C GLU A 79 13.55 -6.19 -7.41
N GLY A 80 12.42 -6.88 -7.15
CA GLY A 80 12.47 -8.28 -6.70
C GLY A 80 13.18 -9.18 -7.73
N MET A 81 12.81 -9.06 -9.01
CA MET A 81 13.46 -9.81 -10.10
C MET A 81 14.96 -9.50 -10.21
N ALA A 82 15.36 -8.23 -10.09
CA ALA A 82 16.77 -7.82 -10.15
C ALA A 82 17.60 -8.37 -8.98
N ALA A 83 16.96 -8.61 -7.84
CA ALA A 83 17.57 -9.27 -6.68
C ALA A 83 17.55 -10.81 -6.76
N GLU A 84 17.08 -11.39 -7.88
CA GLU A 84 16.85 -12.84 -8.04
C GLU A 84 15.90 -13.43 -6.97
N ILE A 85 15.00 -12.60 -6.43
CA ILE A 85 14.00 -12.98 -5.44
C ILE A 85 12.62 -12.95 -6.13
N ASP A 86 11.76 -13.90 -5.82
CA ASP A 86 10.36 -13.85 -6.25
C ASP A 86 9.72 -12.56 -5.71
N PRO A 87 9.34 -11.59 -6.58
CA PRO A 87 8.85 -10.30 -6.14
C PRO A 87 7.59 -10.41 -5.28
N GLU A 88 6.78 -11.46 -5.49
CA GLU A 88 5.58 -11.72 -4.69
C GLU A 88 5.89 -12.18 -3.27
N LYS A 89 7.15 -12.58 -3.01
CA LYS A 89 7.66 -13.01 -1.71
C LYS A 89 8.59 -11.97 -1.07
N THR A 90 8.60 -10.73 -1.57
CA THR A 90 9.30 -9.63 -0.89
C THR A 90 8.35 -8.91 0.07
N SER A 91 8.89 -8.19 1.06
CA SER A 91 8.08 -7.31 1.91
C SER A 91 7.31 -6.30 1.06
N ARG A 92 7.98 -5.62 0.14
CA ARG A 92 7.33 -4.65 -0.75
C ARG A 92 6.25 -5.29 -1.64
N GLY A 93 6.46 -6.50 -2.14
CA GLY A 93 5.44 -7.26 -2.88
C GLY A 93 4.23 -7.65 -2.01
N SER A 94 4.46 -7.94 -0.73
CA SER A 94 3.39 -8.18 0.24
C SER A 94 2.61 -6.90 0.53
N PHE A 95 3.30 -5.76 0.60
CA PHE A 95 2.66 -4.45 0.75
C PHE A 95 1.80 -4.08 -0.45
N VAL A 96 2.27 -4.32 -1.69
CA VAL A 96 1.48 -4.16 -2.92
C VAL A 96 0.15 -4.91 -2.82
N ARG A 97 0.16 -6.15 -2.31
CA ARG A 97 -1.05 -6.97 -2.14
C ARG A 97 -1.98 -6.40 -1.09
N PHE A 98 -1.43 -5.97 0.04
CA PHE A 98 -2.18 -5.34 1.12
C PHE A 98 -2.95 -4.10 0.64
N ILE A 99 -2.29 -3.19 -0.08
CA ILE A 99 -2.92 -1.95 -0.55
C ILE A 99 -3.77 -2.14 -1.83
N GLY A 100 -3.56 -3.23 -2.57
CA GLY A 100 -4.16 -3.44 -3.89
C GLY A 100 -5.69 -3.42 -3.89
N ASN A 101 -6.35 -4.01 -2.89
CA ASN A 101 -7.82 -3.95 -2.81
C ASN A 101 -8.33 -2.52 -2.59
N LYS A 102 -7.63 -1.74 -1.78
CA LYS A 102 -7.99 -0.33 -1.51
C LYS A 102 -7.76 0.53 -2.74
N ALA A 103 -6.62 0.37 -3.40
CA ALA A 103 -6.32 1.06 -4.65
C ALA A 103 -7.39 0.76 -5.72
N ASN A 104 -7.74 -0.51 -5.91
CA ASN A 104 -8.78 -0.92 -6.87
C ASN A 104 -10.15 -0.31 -6.55
N ALA A 105 -10.53 -0.22 -5.28
CA ALA A 105 -11.79 0.40 -4.88
C ALA A 105 -11.85 1.90 -5.27
N VAL A 106 -10.76 2.63 -5.00
CA VAL A 106 -10.64 4.05 -5.38
C VAL A 106 -10.67 4.23 -6.90
N ILE A 107 -9.85 3.46 -7.61
CA ILE A 107 -9.76 3.49 -9.08
C ILE A 107 -11.12 3.23 -9.72
N ASN A 108 -11.83 2.19 -9.26
CA ASN A 108 -13.14 1.84 -9.82
C ASN A 108 -14.18 2.93 -9.54
N ALA A 109 -14.16 3.56 -8.37
CA ALA A 109 -15.06 4.67 -8.05
C ALA A 109 -14.83 5.87 -8.98
N ASP A 110 -13.57 6.23 -9.24
CA ASP A 110 -13.24 7.33 -10.18
C ASP A 110 -13.64 7.00 -11.63
N LEU A 111 -13.43 5.76 -12.07
CA LEU A 111 -13.88 5.30 -13.39
C LEU A 111 -15.41 5.41 -13.53
N MET A 112 -16.18 4.96 -12.54
CA MET A 112 -17.64 5.03 -12.57
C MET A 112 -18.13 6.48 -12.62
N ARG A 113 -17.54 7.37 -11.81
CA ARG A 113 -17.85 8.81 -11.84
C ARG A 113 -17.60 9.43 -13.22
N LYS A 114 -16.47 9.11 -13.86
CA LYS A 114 -16.14 9.59 -15.22
C LYS A 114 -17.10 9.06 -16.29
N VAL A 115 -17.69 7.89 -16.08
CA VAL A 115 -18.71 7.34 -16.98
C VAL A 115 -20.03 8.10 -16.81
N GLU A 116 -20.45 8.38 -15.58
CA GLU A 116 -21.66 9.15 -15.26
C GLU A 116 -21.58 10.59 -15.81
N GLU A 117 -20.43 11.26 -15.69
CA GLU A 117 -20.23 12.64 -16.19
C GLU A 117 -20.29 12.77 -17.73
N ARG A 118 -20.25 11.65 -18.46
CA ARG A 118 -20.33 11.62 -19.93
C ARG A 118 -21.74 11.34 -20.46
N GLN A 119 -22.71 11.07 -19.58
CA GLN A 119 -24.12 10.84 -19.90
C GLN A 119 -24.93 12.12 -19.74
#